data_AF-A0A069A8T6-F1
#
_entry.id   AF-A0A069A8T6-F1
#
_cell.length_a   1.000
_cell.length_b   1.000
_cell.length_c   1.000
_cell.angle_alpha   90.00
_cell.angle_beta   90.00
_cell.angle_gamma   90.00
#
_symmetry.space_group_name_H-M   'P 1'
#
loop_
_entity.id
_entity.type
_entity.pdbx_description
1 polymer ?
#
loop_
_entity_poly.entity_id
_entity_poly.type
_entity_poly.pdbx_seq_one_letter_code
_entity_poly.pdbx_strand_id
1 'polypeptide(L)' 'MHKMAKDGSTRNGVDIRHNKSGYLDNTAYEAIRKIDKEKQEANILIELIKKMAKVAGFEIIGRIELRNKKSRVIYK' A
#
# COMPACT_ATOMS: atom_id res chain seq x y z
N MET A 1 0.92 -27.38 15.43
CA MET A 1 1.29 -27.00 14.04
C MET A 1 0.15 -26.16 13.46
N HIS A 2 0.26 -24.83 13.48
CA HIS A 2 -0.76 -23.96 12.88
C HIS A 2 -0.60 -24.00 11.35
N LYS A 3 -1.63 -24.45 10.64
CA LYS A 3 -1.61 -24.61 9.18
C LYS A 3 -1.48 -23.24 8.52
N MET A 4 -0.51 -23.11 7.61
CA MET A 4 -0.35 -21.94 6.74
C MET A 4 -1.57 -21.81 5.83
N ALA A 5 -2.28 -20.69 5.92
CA ALA A 5 -3.32 -20.34 4.96
C ALA A 5 -2.66 -19.89 3.65
N LYS A 6 -3.05 -20.53 2.54
CA LYS A 6 -2.48 -20.35 1.19
C LYS A 6 -3.08 -19.15 0.42
N ASP A 7 -3.79 -18.27 1.10
CA ASP A 7 -4.63 -17.19 0.54
C ASP A 7 -3.95 -15.80 0.58
N GLY A 8 -2.64 -15.74 0.87
CA GLY A 8 -1.91 -14.48 1.02
C GLY A 8 -2.04 -13.83 2.41
N SER A 9 -2.69 -14.50 3.36
CA SER A 9 -2.74 -14.08 4.78
C SER A 9 -1.44 -14.35 5.54
N THR A 10 -0.36 -14.72 4.87
CA THR A 10 0.97 -14.91 5.48
C THR A 10 2.00 -13.96 4.89
N ARG A 11 2.72 -13.22 5.75
CA ARG A 11 3.90 -12.42 5.38
C ARG A 11 5.07 -12.86 6.25
N ASN A 12 6.21 -13.18 5.63
CA ASN A 12 7.41 -13.70 6.32
C ASN A 12 7.12 -14.91 7.25
N GLY A 13 6.20 -15.80 6.87
CA GLY A 13 5.84 -16.98 7.65
C GLY A 13 4.88 -16.73 8.84
N VAL A 14 4.43 -15.49 9.03
CA VAL A 14 3.47 -15.12 10.09
C VAL A 14 2.09 -14.84 9.48
N ASP A 15 1.03 -15.40 10.07
CA ASP A 15 -0.35 -15.07 9.69
C ASP A 15 -0.67 -13.62 10.12
N ILE A 16 -0.81 -12.73 9.14
CA ILE A 16 -0.99 -11.28 9.36
C ILE A 16 -2.37 -10.91 9.90
N ARG A 17 -3.26 -11.88 10.06
CA ARG A 17 -4.54 -11.69 10.77
C ARG A 17 -4.37 -11.81 12.27
N HIS A 18 -3.22 -12.27 12.78
CA HIS A 18 -2.99 -12.35 14.22
C HIS A 18 -2.17 -11.15 14.70
N ASN A 19 -2.55 -10.61 15.87
CA ASN A 19 -1.79 -9.56 16.54
C ASN A 19 -0.52 -10.12 17.21
N LYS A 20 0.27 -9.24 17.85
CA LYS A 20 1.54 -9.61 18.50
C LYS A 20 1.41 -10.68 19.58
N SER A 21 0.23 -10.83 20.18
CA SER A 21 -0.06 -11.83 21.21
C SER A 21 -0.55 -13.16 20.62
N GLY A 22 -0.63 -13.28 19.28
CA GLY A 22 -1.07 -14.49 18.60
C GLY A 22 -2.59 -14.66 18.54
N TYR A 23 -3.37 -13.61 18.83
CA TYR A 23 -4.83 -13.64 18.71
C TYR A 23 -5.28 -13.05 17.38
N LEU A 24 -6.33 -13.64 16.78
CA LEU A 24 -6.95 -13.14 15.56
C LEU A 24 -7.47 -11.71 15.80
N ASP A 25 -6.93 -10.75 15.06
CA ASP A 25 -7.23 -9.32 15.11
C ASP A 25 -7.48 -8.80 13.68
N ASN A 26 -8.73 -8.97 13.25
CA ASN A 26 -9.15 -8.54 11.92
C ASN A 26 -9.09 -7.01 11.76
N THR A 27 -9.22 -6.24 12.84
CA THR A 27 -9.17 -4.78 12.79
C THR A 27 -7.77 -4.27 12.43
N ALA A 28 -6.74 -4.80 13.10
CA ALA A 28 -5.35 -4.48 12.77
C ALA A 28 -5.01 -4.91 11.33
N TYR A 29 -5.44 -6.11 10.92
CA TYR A 29 -5.24 -6.62 9.57
C TYR A 29 -5.88 -5.72 8.50
N GLU A 30 -7.15 -5.35 8.66
CA GLU A 30 -7.85 -4.49 7.71
C GLU A 30 -7.24 -3.09 7.62
N ALA A 31 -6.80 -2.52 8.74
CA ALA A 31 -6.14 -1.23 8.76
C ALA A 31 -4.82 -1.25 7.96
N ILE A 32 -3.98 -2.26 8.17
CA ILE A 32 -2.73 -2.45 7.42
C ILE A 32 -3.03 -2.62 5.93
N ARG A 33 -4.00 -3.46 5.58
CA ARG A 33 -4.39 -3.73 4.20
C ARG A 33 -4.92 -2.48 3.49
N LYS A 34 -5.67 -1.62 4.18
CA LYS A 34 -6.14 -0.33 3.63
C LYS A 34 -4.96 0.59 3.30
N ILE A 35 -3.97 0.68 4.20
CA ILE A 35 -2.76 1.49 3.98
C ILE A 35 -1.95 0.96 2.80
N ASP A 36 -1.77 -0.37 2.70
CA ASP A 36 -1.06 -1.00 1.59
C ASP A 36 -1.73 -0.71 0.24
N LYS A 37 -3.06 -0.80 0.20
CA LYS A 37 -3.85 -0.49 -0.99
C LYS A 37 -3.68 0.96 -1.41
N GLU A 38 -3.82 1.90 -0.47
CA GLU A 38 -3.68 3.33 -0.75
C GLU A 38 -2.28 3.68 -1.27
N LYS A 39 -1.24 3.03 -0.72
CA LYS A 39 0.14 3.15 -1.22
C LYS A 39 0.28 2.64 -2.66
N GLN A 40 -0.32 1.50 -2.99
CA GLN A 40 -0.32 0.97 -4.35
C GLN A 40 -1.02 1.91 -5.34
N GLU A 41 -2.18 2.44 -4.97
CA GLU A 41 -2.92 3.41 -5.78
C GLU A 41 -2.10 4.69 -6.02
N ALA A 42 -1.43 5.22 -5.00
CA ALA A 42 -0.56 6.38 -5.13
C ALA A 42 0.63 6.12 -6.08
N ASN A 43 1.27 4.95 -5.98
CA ASN A 43 2.37 4.58 -6.88
C ASN A 43 1.91 4.49 -8.34
N ILE A 44 0.74 3.91 -8.59
CA ILE A 44 0.15 3.84 -9.93
C ILE A 44 -0.09 5.25 -10.48
N LEU A 45 -0.63 6.15 -9.66
CA LEU A 45 -0.89 7.54 -10.07
C LEU A 45 0.40 8.29 -10.41
N ILE A 46 1.46 8.14 -9.62
CA ILE A 46 2.78 8.72 -9.90
C ILE A 46 3.29 8.26 -11.27
N GLU A 47 3.20 6.96 -11.56
CA GLU A 47 3.63 6.41 -12.84
C GLU A 47 2.78 6.92 -14.02
N LEU A 48 1.48 7.09 -13.83
CA LEU A 48 0.60 7.69 -14.85
C LEU A 48 0.95 9.15 -15.13
N ILE A 49 1.23 9.95 -14.09
CA ILE A 49 1.65 11.36 -14.25
C ILE A 49 2.97 11.44 -15.04
N LYS A 50 3.96 10.59 -14.70
CA LYS A 50 5.22 10.50 -15.46
C LYS A 50 4.99 10.17 -16.94
N LYS A 51 4.13 9.19 -17.22
CA LYS A 51 3.78 8.81 -18.60
C LYS A 51 3.11 9.96 -19.34
N MET A 52 2.16 10.65 -18.71
CA MET A 52 1.47 11.80 -19.30
C MET A 52 2.43 12.94 -19.62
N ALA A 53 3.34 13.27 -18.68
CA ALA A 53 4.38 14.28 -18.93
C ALA A 53 5.22 13.91 -20.16
N LYS A 54 5.70 12.66 -20.22
CA LYS A 54 6.47 12.15 -21.36
C LYS A 54 5.71 12.26 -22.69
N VAL A 55 4.44 11.87 -22.72
CA VAL A 55 3.61 11.94 -23.93
C VAL A 55 3.40 13.40 -24.37
N ALA A 56 3.28 14.32 -23.43
CA ALA A 56 3.12 15.74 -23.70
C ALA A 56 4.44 16.48 -24.02
N GLY A 57 5.58 15.79 -24.06
CA GLY A 57 6.89 16.39 -24.32
C GLY A 57 7.49 17.14 -23.13
N PHE A 58 7.00 16.89 -21.92
CA PHE A 58 7.51 17.47 -20.67
C PHE A 58 8.33 16.45 -19.87
N GLU A 59 9.28 16.97 -19.11
CA GLU A 59 10.04 16.20 -18.13
C GLU A 59 9.70 16.67 -16.71
N ILE A 60 9.60 15.71 -15.78
CA ILE A 60 9.41 16.00 -14.36
C ILE A 60 10.80 16.17 -13.73
N ILE A 61 11.17 17.42 -13.46
CA ILE A 61 12.49 17.79 -12.94
C ILE A 61 12.66 17.58 -11.43
N GLY A 62 11.59 17.18 -10.73
CA GLY A 62 11.56 17.06 -9.27
C GLY A 62 10.78 15.86 -8.77
N ARG A 63 10.63 15.75 -7.45
CA ARG A 63 9.85 14.67 -6.84
C ARG A 63 8.36 14.96 -6.94
N ILE A 64 7.58 13.96 -7.35
CA ILE A 64 6.12 14.02 -7.27
C ILE A 64 5.70 13.62 -5.85
N GLU A 65 4.99 14.50 -5.17
CA GLU A 65 4.39 14.23 -3.88
C GLU A 65 2.86 14.24 -3.99
N LEU A 66 2.22 13.18 -3.49
CA LEU A 66 0.78 13.02 -3.48
C LEU A 66 0.28 13.00 -2.05
N ARG A 67 -0.71 13.83 -1.75
CA ARG A 67 -1.42 13.77 -0.47
C ARG A 67 -2.80 13.18 -0.70
N ASN A 68 -3.12 12.09 -0.01
CA ASN A 68 -4.50 11.61 0.01
C ASN A 68 -5.35 12.60 0.80
N LYS A 69 -6.44 13.09 0.19
CA LYS A 69 -7.29 14.13 0.79
C LYS A 69 -7.98 13.64 2.08
N LYS A 70 -8.32 12.36 2.17
CA LYS A 70 -9.04 11.74 3.30
C LYS A 70 -8.10 11.31 4.41
N SER A 71 -7.12 10.44 4.11
CA SER A 71 -6.18 9.90 5.12
C SER A 71 -5.14 10.95 5.55
N ARG A 72 -4.94 11.99 4.74
CA ARG A 72 -3.90 13.03 4.88
C ARG A 72 -2.47 12.51 4.78
N VAL A 73 -2.28 11.23 4.47
CA VAL A 73 -0.97 10.59 4.25
C VAL A 73 -0.33 11.16 3.00
N ILE A 74 0.99 11.34 3.06
CA ILE A 74 1.82 11.79 1.95
C ILE A 74 2.57 10.60 1.35
N TYR A 75 2.41 10.42 0.05
CA TYR A 75 3.09 9.43 -0.78
C TYR A 75 4.05 10.16 -1.69
N LYS A 76 5.21 9.56 -1.91
CA LYS A 76 6.35 10.24 -2.50
C LYS A 76 7.27 9.23 -3.16
#